data_AF-A0A1V4A537-F1
#
_entry.id   AF-A0A1V4A537-F1
#
_cell.length_a   1.000
_cell.length_b   1.000
_cell.length_c   1.000
_cell.angle_alpha   90.00
_cell.angle_beta   90.00
_cell.angle_gamma   90.00
#
_symmetry.space_group_name_H-M   'P 1'
#
loop_
_entity.id
_entity.type
_entity.pdbx_description
1 polymer ?
#
loop_
_entity_poly.entity_id
_entity_poly.type
_entity_poly.pdbx_seq_one_letter_code
_entity_poly.pdbx_strand_id
1 'polypeptide(L)' 'MCTTGHPASPTSAARCFARDPNSVPIARSWATAVCESYGVTDDLLETCKLLVSEAATNAVTHGGGDEFTVAICRDLWIEV' A
#
# COMPACT_ATOMS: atom_id res chain seq x y z
N MET A 1 -3.68 -20.73 -4.99
CA MET A 1 -4.66 -19.62 -5.10
C MET A 1 -5.19 -19.36 -3.71
N CYS A 2 -4.62 -18.39 -3.00
CA CYS A 2 -5.09 -17.99 -1.68
C CYS A 2 -5.68 -16.59 -1.82
N THR A 3 -6.97 -16.54 -2.09
CA THR A 3 -7.77 -15.32 -1.96
C THR A 3 -8.01 -15.11 -0.48
N THR A 4 -7.18 -14.30 0.18
CA THR A 4 -7.59 -13.61 1.40
C THR A 4 -8.64 -12.58 1.00
N GLY A 5 -9.88 -13.03 0.90
CA GLY A 5 -11.04 -12.18 0.70
C GLY A 5 -11.28 -11.38 1.97
N HIS A 6 -10.57 -10.26 2.11
CA HIS A 6 -10.99 -9.23 3.06
C HIS A 6 -12.30 -8.64 2.52
N PRO A 7 -13.35 -8.47 3.35
CA PRO A 7 -14.55 -7.77 2.89
C PRO A 7 -14.08 -6.43 2.34
N ALA A 8 -14.46 -6.14 1.09
CA ALA A 8 -14.21 -4.86 0.46
C ALA A 8 -14.96 -3.81 1.29
N SER A 9 -14.32 -3.29 2.35
CA SER A 9 -14.78 -2.07 2.98
C SER A 9 -14.81 -1.03 1.86
N PRO A 10 -15.95 -0.35 1.63
CA PRO A 10 -16.13 0.57 0.51
C PRO A 10 -15.21 1.81 0.56
N THR A 11 -14.24 1.83 1.46
CA THR A 11 -13.32 2.94 1.76
C THR A 11 -11.85 2.49 1.69
N SER A 12 -11.53 1.68 0.68
CA SER A 12 -10.16 1.29 0.35
C SER A 12 -9.80 1.81 -1.05
N ALA A 13 -8.62 2.40 -1.18
CA ALA A 13 -8.04 2.75 -2.48
C ALA A 13 -6.95 1.73 -2.79
N ALA A 14 -6.93 1.21 -4.01
CA ALA A 14 -5.94 0.23 -4.45
C ALA A 14 -5.39 0.58 -5.83
N ARG A 15 -4.12 0.27 -6.04
CA ARG A 15 -3.45 0.44 -7.34
C ARG A 15 -2.44 -0.67 -7.57
N CYS A 16 -2.41 -1.17 -8.80
CA CYS A 16 -1.41 -2.13 -9.27
C CYS A 16 -0.19 -1.40 -9.84
N PHE A 17 0.99 -1.97 -9.62
CA PHE A 17 2.28 -1.48 -10.10
C PHE A 17 3.08 -2.63 -10.70
N ALA A 18 3.88 -2.33 -11.72
CA ALA A 18 4.84 -3.29 -12.24
C ALA A 18 5.89 -3.63 -11.17
N ARG A 19 6.36 -4.87 -11.13
CA ARG A 19 7.44 -5.33 -10.26
C ARG A 19 8.79 -4.84 -10.78
N ASP A 20 9.01 -3.54 -10.65
CA ASP A 20 10.17 -2.80 -11.11
C ASP A 20 10.66 -1.86 -10.00
N PRO A 21 11.99 -1.68 -9.79
CA PRO A 21 12.51 -0.77 -8.77
C PRO A 21 11.99 0.67 -8.89
N ASN A 22 11.68 1.16 -10.10
CA ASN A 22 11.12 2.49 -10.32
C ASN A 22 9.67 2.60 -9.83
N SER A 23 8.97 1.48 -9.61
CA SER A 23 7.62 1.48 -9.05
C SER A 23 7.60 1.84 -7.56
N VAL A 24 8.69 1.65 -6.81
CA VAL A 24 8.75 1.96 -5.37
C VAL A 24 8.46 3.45 -5.07
N PRO A 25 9.18 4.43 -5.66
CA PRO A 25 8.87 5.84 -5.43
C PRO A 25 7.48 6.24 -5.94
N ILE A 26 6.98 5.61 -7.01
CA ILE A 26 5.64 5.87 -7.56
C ILE A 26 4.55 5.35 -6.61
N ALA A 27 4.73 4.15 -6.05
CA ALA A 27 3.83 3.54 -5.08
C ALA A 27 3.77 4.37 -3.79
N ARG A 28 4.91 4.82 -3.28
CA ARG A 28 4.96 5.74 -2.12
C ARG A 28 4.24 7.06 -2.41
N SER A 29 4.51 7.69 -3.55
CA SER A 29 3.86 8.97 -3.92
C SER A 29 2.35 8.83 -4.03
N TRP A 30 1.88 7.75 -4.67
CA TRP A 30 0.45 7.44 -4.76
C TRP A 30 -0.16 7.20 -3.37
N ALA A 31 0.47 6.39 -2.53
CA ALA A 31 -0.03 6.12 -1.19
C ALA A 31 -0.05 7.38 -0.31
N THR A 32 0.94 8.26 -0.44
CA THR A 32 1.00 9.56 0.23
C THR A 32 -0.23 10.40 -0.11
N ALA A 33 -0.54 10.54 -1.40
CA ALA A 33 -1.71 11.31 -1.84
C ALA A 33 -3.04 10.70 -1.34
N VAL A 34 -3.13 9.36 -1.31
CA VAL A 34 -4.31 8.67 -0.75
C VAL A 34 -4.43 8.94 0.75
N CYS A 35 -3.35 8.79 1.51
CA CYS A 35 -3.29 9.09 2.94
C CYS A 35 -3.68 10.56 3.21
N GLU A 36 -3.10 11.52 2.51
CA GLU A 36 -3.45 12.94 2.64
C GLU A 36 -4.95 13.18 2.39
N SER A 37 -5.54 12.52 1.39
CA SER A 37 -6.99 12.59 1.12
C SER A 37 -7.87 11.99 2.24
N TYR A 38 -7.27 11.17 3.11
CA TYR A 38 -7.91 10.60 4.28
C TYR A 38 -7.69 11.45 5.54
N GLY A 39 -6.91 12.53 5.46
CA GLY A 39 -6.69 13.46 6.56
C GLY A 39 -5.81 12.88 7.68
N VAL A 40 -4.88 11.97 7.34
CA VAL A 40 -3.93 11.44 8.33
C VAL A 40 -2.98 12.52 8.83
N THR A 41 -2.56 12.39 10.08
CA THR A 41 -1.56 13.28 10.69
C THR A 41 -0.19 13.12 10.03
N ASP A 42 0.64 14.16 10.10
CA ASP A 42 1.99 14.15 9.51
C ASP A 42 2.85 13.00 10.02
N ASP A 43 2.82 12.71 11.33
CA ASP A 43 3.58 11.60 11.93
C ASP A 43 3.17 10.22 11.37
N LEU A 44 1.86 10.02 11.19
CA LEU A 44 1.34 8.77 10.62
C LEU A 44 1.62 8.72 9.11
N LEU A 45 1.59 9.86 8.41
CA LEU A 45 1.94 9.95 7.00
C LEU A 45 3.39 9.55 6.74
N GLU A 46 4.34 10.00 7.57
CA GLU A 46 5.75 9.59 7.48
C GLU A 46 5.92 8.08 7.74
N THR A 47 5.19 7.54 8.72
CA THR A 47 5.15 6.10 8.97
C THR A 47 4.61 5.33 7.77
N CYS A 48 3.51 5.78 7.16
CA CYS A 48 2.93 5.18 5.96
C CYS A 48 3.91 5.22 4.77
N LYS A 49 4.61 6.34 4.56
CA LYS A 49 5.64 6.47 3.50
C LYS A 49 6.74 5.43 3.65
N LEU A 50 7.23 5.23 4.89
CA LEU A 50 8.22 4.22 5.19
C LEU A 50 7.68 2.81 4.93
N LEU A 51 6.53 2.46 5.50
CA LEU A 51 5.93 1.14 5.35
C LEU A 51 5.66 0.77 3.89
N VAL A 52 5.13 1.71 3.10
CA VAL A 52 4.90 1.49 1.66
C VAL A 52 6.21 1.30 0.90
N SER A 53 7.27 2.03 1.26
CA SER A 53 8.59 1.89 0.62
C SER A 53 9.18 0.50 0.89
N GLU A 54 9.15 0.06 2.15
CA GLU A 54 9.67 -1.25 2.56
C GLU A 54 8.86 -2.39 1.95
N ALA A 55 7.52 -2.32 2.02
CA ALA A 55 6.65 -3.34 1.45
C ALA A 55 6.79 -3.42 -0.08
N ALA A 56 6.85 -2.28 -0.79
CA ALA A 56 7.07 -2.26 -2.23
C ALA A 56 8.48 -2.77 -2.60
N THR A 57 9.51 -2.41 -1.84
CA THR A 57 10.88 -2.92 -2.03
C THR A 57 10.93 -4.43 -1.85
N ASN A 58 10.24 -4.96 -0.84
CA ASN A 58 10.12 -6.40 -0.62
C ASN A 58 9.35 -7.08 -1.76
N ALA A 59 8.27 -6.48 -2.26
CA ALA A 59 7.52 -7.00 -3.40
C ALA A 59 8.38 -7.04 -4.68
N VAL A 60 9.18 -6.01 -4.94
CA VAL A 60 10.12 -5.97 -6.07
C VAL A 60 11.20 -7.03 -5.93
N THR A 61 11.81 -7.13 -4.74
CA THR A 61 12.98 -7.98 -4.50
C THR A 61 12.64 -9.46 -4.35
N HIS A 62 11.51 -9.76 -3.70
CA HIS A 62 11.16 -11.11 -3.26
C HIS A 62 9.81 -11.60 -3.81
N GLY A 63 9.00 -10.72 -4.39
CA GLY A 63 7.70 -11.11 -4.95
C GLY A 63 7.83 -11.97 -6.20
N GLY A 64 6.81 -12.80 -6.45
CA GLY A 64 6.63 -13.53 -7.70
C GLY A 64 5.72 -12.78 -8.69
N GLY A 65 5.77 -13.16 -9.97
CA GLY A 65 4.98 -12.53 -11.03
C GLY A 65 5.60 -11.23 -11.57
N ASP A 66 4.82 -10.43 -12.28
CA ASP A 66 5.30 -9.21 -12.94
C ASP A 66 4.74 -7.92 -12.29
N GLU A 67 3.88 -8.03 -11.28
CA GLU A 67 3.16 -6.92 -10.67
C GLU A 67 2.97 -7.10 -9.16
N PHE A 68 2.69 -6.01 -8.45
CA PHE A 68 2.23 -5.99 -7.06
C PHE A 68 1.13 -4.95 -6.85
N THR A 69 0.26 -5.17 -5.87
CA THR A 69 -0.84 -4.26 -5.53
C THR A 69 -0.59 -3.60 -4.18
N VAL A 70 -0.77 -2.28 -4.11
CA VAL A 70 -0.83 -1.54 -2.85
C VAL A 70 -2.28 -1.15 -2.60
N ALA A 71 -2.78 -1.45 -1.41
CA ALA A 71 -4.12 -1.07 -0.95
C ALA A 71 -4.02 -0.30 0.37
N ILE A 72 -4.74 0.82 0.46
CA ILE A 72 -4.82 1.68 1.65
C ILE A 72 -6.28 1.70 2.11
N CYS A 73 -6.52 1.17 3.30
CA CYS A 73 -7.83 1.15 3.95
C CYS A 73 -7.95 2.33 4.91
N ARG A 74 -9.13 2.97 4.99
CA ARG A 74 -9.38 4.03 5.98
C ARG A 74 -9.41 3.54 7.42
N ASP A 75 -9.83 2.30 7.64
CA ASP A 75 -10.03 1.76 8.98
C ASP A 75 -8.89 0.79 9.32
N LEU A 76 -8.17 1.07 10.42
CA LEU A 76 -7.26 0.10 11.04
C LEU A 76 -8.05 -0.66 12.10
N TRP A 77 -8.23 -1.96 11.91
CA TRP A 77 -8.82 -2.85 12.90
C TRP A 77 -7.77 -3.89 13.32
N ILE A 78 -7.73 -4.18 14.62
CA ILE A 78 -6.86 -5.20 15.22
C ILE A 78 -7.80 -6.16 15.96
N GLU A 79 -7.83 -7.42 15.54
CA GLU A 79 -8.55 -8.50 16.23
C GLU A 79 -7.54 -9.32 17.06
N VAL A 80 -7.94 -9.70 18.28
CA VAL A 80 -7.12 -10.49 19.23
C VAL A 80 -7.83 -11.79 19.54
#